data_AF-A0A1A8API7-F1
#
_entry.id   AF-A0A1A8API7-F1
#
_cell.length_a   1.000
_cell.length_b   1.000
_cell.length_c   1.000
_cell.angle_alpha   90.00
_cell.angle_beta   90.00
_cell.angle_gamma   90.00
#
_symmetry.space_group_name_H-M   'P 1'
#
loop_
_entity.id
_entity.type
_entity.pdbx_description
1 polymer ?
#
loop_
_entity_poly.entity_id
_entity_poly.type
_entity_poly.pdbx_seq_one_letter_code
_entity_poly.pdbx_strand_id
1 'polypeptide(L)'
;MEEAKKLIGTGKRHLVMGDVVSAVNVFQDACGILAAKYGDTADECGEAFFLCGKSLLELARMENCVLGNALEGVPEESEEEEQPKNPNIESADNLDDDDDDDDEDEEDGEKAAQDDEEDEVGNLQLAWEMLEVAKVIFKRKESKDEQLMAAQAYLKLGEVSAESGNYPQALVDFQDCLALQLTHLPPHSRLLAETHYHIATTFCYMGHYSHAIQHYNSSIKVIETRLAMLQEIIDAAEGADGATEEKKEMEELNQLLPDIRERVVDAKESMRTASAASQAIQQTLGNASTSSTLPCENGGPSSSSAFAAPSQIPVKACDGASSSKAVSDISHLVRKKPATQSASVDSSA
;
A
#
# COMPACT_ATOMS: atom_id res chain seq x y z
N MET A 1 2.58 19.28 -28.22
CA MET A 1 2.16 17.88 -28.45
C MET A 1 3.39 17.02 -28.72
N GLU A 2 4.17 17.30 -29.77
CA GLU A 2 5.42 16.57 -30.04
C GLU A 2 6.42 16.62 -28.87
N GLU A 3 6.58 17.80 -28.26
CA GLU A 3 7.45 17.98 -27.10
C GLU A 3 7.00 17.16 -25.88
N ALA A 4 5.74 17.27 -25.47
CA ALA A 4 5.19 16.44 -24.38
C ALA A 4 5.28 14.93 -24.66
N LYS A 5 5.02 14.49 -25.91
CA LYS A 5 5.19 13.07 -26.30
C LYS A 5 6.65 12.61 -26.20
N LYS A 6 7.60 13.47 -26.57
CA LYS A 6 9.04 13.20 -26.42
C LYS A 6 9.45 13.07 -24.95
N LEU A 7 8.91 13.93 -24.08
CA LEU A 7 9.12 13.83 -22.63
C LEU A 7 8.53 12.53 -22.09
N ILE A 8 7.28 12.20 -22.42
CA ILE A 8 6.67 10.91 -22.03
C ILE A 8 7.54 9.72 -22.48
N GLY A 9 8.06 9.74 -23.71
CA GLY A 9 8.97 8.72 -24.20
C GLY A 9 10.30 8.65 -23.43
N THR A 10 10.80 9.80 -22.97
CA THR A 10 12.03 9.90 -22.16
C THR A 10 11.80 9.41 -20.74
N GLY A 11 10.71 9.82 -20.08
CA GLY A 11 10.33 9.33 -18.74
C GLY A 11 10.13 7.81 -18.72
N LYS A 12 9.51 7.24 -19.76
CA LYS A 12 9.39 5.77 -19.91
C LYS A 12 10.75 5.07 -19.98
N ARG A 13 11.75 5.69 -20.62
CA ARG A 13 13.12 5.15 -20.66
C ARG A 13 13.79 5.23 -19.29
N HIS A 14 13.62 6.34 -18.56
CA HIS A 14 14.13 6.47 -17.19
C HIS A 14 13.57 5.39 -16.27
N LEU A 15 12.26 5.11 -16.34
CA LEU A 15 11.65 4.00 -15.59
C LEU A 15 12.27 2.64 -15.92
N VAL A 16 12.55 2.36 -17.20
CA VAL A 16 13.21 1.10 -17.60
C VAL A 16 14.64 1.02 -17.09
N MET A 17 15.32 2.15 -16.93
CA MET A 17 16.67 2.23 -16.35
C MET A 17 16.66 2.22 -14.81
N GLY A 18 15.50 2.19 -14.16
CA GLY A 18 15.37 2.27 -12.70
C GLY A 18 15.58 3.67 -12.12
N ASP A 19 15.69 4.70 -12.97
CA ASP A 19 15.88 6.09 -12.58
C ASP A 19 14.52 6.76 -12.37
N VAL A 20 13.90 6.47 -11.23
CA VAL A 20 12.52 6.91 -10.94
C VAL A 20 12.43 8.42 -10.73
N VAL A 21 13.43 9.03 -10.08
CA VAL A 21 13.47 10.48 -9.83
C VAL A 21 13.45 11.26 -11.14
N SER A 22 14.33 10.93 -12.09
CA SER A 22 14.34 11.61 -13.39
C SER A 22 13.07 11.32 -14.19
N ALA A 23 12.47 10.13 -14.03
CA ALA A 23 11.18 9.83 -14.66
C ALA A 23 10.06 10.73 -14.13
N VAL A 24 9.95 10.93 -12.82
CA VAL A 24 8.96 11.82 -12.18
C VAL A 24 9.08 13.22 -12.74
N ASN A 25 10.29 13.80 -12.73
CA ASN A 25 10.54 15.16 -13.22
C ASN A 25 10.10 15.33 -14.68
N VAL A 26 10.51 14.41 -15.55
CA VAL A 26 10.15 14.46 -16.98
C VAL A 26 8.66 14.28 -17.21
N PHE A 27 7.97 13.47 -16.39
CA PHE A 27 6.52 13.32 -16.49
C PHE A 27 5.77 14.53 -15.95
N GLN A 28 6.24 15.18 -14.89
CA GLN A 28 5.68 16.43 -14.38
C GLN A 28 5.79 17.54 -15.42
N ASP A 29 6.95 17.69 -16.08
CA ASP A 29 7.14 18.62 -17.20
C ASP A 29 6.16 18.34 -18.35
N ALA A 30 5.98 17.06 -18.70
CA ALA A 30 5.03 16.66 -19.72
C ALA A 30 3.57 17.00 -19.34
N CYS A 31 3.20 16.80 -18.07
CA CYS A 31 1.88 17.17 -17.55
C CYS A 31 1.68 18.69 -17.65
N GLY A 32 2.65 19.49 -17.19
CA GLY A 32 2.60 20.96 -17.25
C GLY A 32 2.43 21.50 -18.67
N ILE A 33 3.15 20.96 -19.66
CA ILE A 33 3.03 21.37 -21.06
C ILE A 33 1.64 21.01 -21.63
N LEU A 34 1.08 19.85 -21.28
CA LEU A 34 -0.23 19.41 -21.76
C LEU A 34 -1.36 20.20 -21.10
N ALA A 35 -1.29 20.38 -19.78
CA ALA A 35 -2.20 21.19 -18.97
C ALA A 35 -2.25 22.64 -19.47
N ALA A 36 -1.11 23.29 -19.67
CA ALA A 36 -1.05 24.66 -20.16
C ALA A 36 -1.67 24.82 -21.56
N LYS A 37 -1.66 23.75 -22.38
CA LYS A 37 -2.17 23.80 -23.75
C LYS A 37 -3.65 23.45 -23.88
N TYR A 38 -4.11 22.45 -23.13
CA TYR A 38 -5.45 21.88 -23.31
C TYR A 38 -6.35 21.99 -22.06
N GLY A 39 -5.76 22.30 -20.90
CA GLY A 39 -6.40 22.29 -19.59
C GLY A 39 -6.11 21.01 -18.80
N ASP A 40 -6.22 21.10 -17.47
CA ASP A 40 -5.86 20.02 -16.52
C ASP A 40 -6.76 18.78 -16.63
N THR A 41 -7.91 18.92 -17.27
CA THR A 41 -8.89 17.82 -17.43
C THR A 41 -9.09 17.43 -18.89
N ALA A 42 -8.19 17.81 -19.80
CA ALA A 42 -8.27 17.42 -21.19
C ALA A 42 -7.90 15.95 -21.40
N ASP A 43 -8.46 15.34 -22.45
CA ASP A 43 -8.28 13.93 -22.77
C ASP A 43 -6.81 13.59 -23.10
N GLU A 44 -6.10 14.54 -23.71
CA GLU A 44 -4.69 14.41 -24.07
C GLU A 44 -3.75 14.33 -22.86
N CYS A 45 -4.21 14.76 -21.68
CA CYS A 45 -3.41 14.78 -20.47
C CYS A 45 -3.44 13.45 -19.70
N GLY A 46 -4.45 12.60 -19.94
CA GLY A 46 -4.69 11.40 -19.15
C GLY A 46 -3.50 10.44 -19.06
N GLU A 47 -2.82 10.17 -20.18
CA GLU A 47 -1.64 9.30 -20.19
C GLU A 47 -0.47 9.89 -19.37
N ALA A 48 -0.25 11.20 -19.47
CA ALA A 48 0.83 11.87 -18.75
C ALA A 48 0.58 11.84 -17.24
N PHE A 49 -0.64 12.19 -16.81
CA PHE A 49 -1.05 12.16 -15.41
C PHE A 49 -0.94 10.75 -14.82
N PHE A 50 -1.41 9.73 -15.55
CA PHE A 50 -1.28 8.34 -15.11
C PHE A 50 0.16 7.89 -14.91
N LEU A 51 1.05 8.23 -15.86
CA LEU A 51 2.47 7.85 -15.78
C LEU A 51 3.19 8.61 -14.66
N CYS A 52 2.88 9.90 -14.50
CA CYS A 52 3.41 10.70 -13.41
C CYS A 52 3.00 10.12 -12.05
N GLY A 53 1.70 9.89 -11.83
CA GLY A 53 1.20 9.34 -10.57
C GLY A 53 1.73 7.93 -10.28
N LYS A 54 1.88 7.08 -11.31
CA LYS A 54 2.53 5.77 -11.16
C LYS A 54 4.00 5.91 -10.75
N SER A 55 4.75 6.84 -11.34
CA SER A 55 6.15 7.07 -10.99
C SER A 55 6.32 7.63 -9.57
N LEU A 56 5.42 8.52 -9.15
CA LEU A 56 5.41 9.08 -7.80
C LEU A 56 5.11 8.02 -6.74
N LEU A 57 4.18 7.10 -7.00
CA LEU A 57 3.94 5.96 -6.12
C LEU A 57 5.19 5.09 -5.96
N GLU A 58 5.93 4.85 -7.05
CA GLU A 58 7.17 4.09 -6.99
C GLU A 58 8.26 4.85 -6.21
N LEU A 59 8.34 6.17 -6.40
CA LEU A 59 9.27 7.01 -5.64
C LEU A 59 8.98 6.96 -4.13
N ALA A 60 7.71 7.12 -3.75
CA ALA A 60 7.27 7.03 -2.36
C ALA A 60 7.62 5.66 -1.74
N ARG A 61 7.49 4.57 -2.50
CA ARG A 61 7.91 3.24 -2.04
C ARG A 61 9.42 3.13 -1.83
N MET A 62 10.21 3.70 -2.73
CA MET A 62 11.67 3.71 -2.58
C MET A 62 12.09 4.46 -1.31
N GLU A 63 11.48 5.61 -1.04
CA GLU A 63 11.73 6.42 0.17
C GLU A 63 11.34 5.66 1.43
N ASN A 64 10.15 5.05 1.47
CA ASN A 64 9.71 4.22 2.60
C ASN A 64 10.61 2.98 2.80
N CYS A 65 11.09 2.35 1.73
CA CYS A 65 11.98 1.20 1.81
C CYS A 65 13.37 1.55 2.37
N VAL A 66 13.88 2.76 2.07
CA VAL A 66 15.16 3.25 2.61
C VAL A 66 15.04 3.52 4.11
N LEU A 67 13.93 4.11 4.54
CA LEU A 67 13.65 4.36 5.97
C LEU A 67 13.47 3.06 6.77
N GLY A 68 12.79 2.06 6.20
CA GLY A 68 12.61 0.74 6.83
C GLY A 68 13.93 0.01 7.10
N ASN A 69 14.91 0.09 6.19
CA ASN A 69 16.24 -0.51 6.38
C ASN A 69 17.14 0.30 7.33
N ALA A 70 16.90 1.61 7.49
CA ALA A 70 17.66 2.46 8.39
C ALA A 70 17.29 2.27 9.87
N LEU A 71 16.03 1.87 10.15
CA LEU A 71 15.53 1.58 11.50
C LEU A 71 15.97 0.20 12.04
N GLU A 72 16.45 -0.71 11.19
CA GLU A 72 16.90 -2.05 11.61
C GLU A 72 18.30 -2.05 12.28
N GLY A 73 18.97 -0.88 12.35
CA GLY A 73 20.33 -0.71 12.87
C GLY A 73 20.47 0.01 14.21
N VAL A 74 19.38 0.50 14.81
CA VAL A 74 19.41 1.18 16.11
C VAL A 74 18.76 0.26 17.15
N PRO A 75 19.51 -0.26 18.15
CA PRO A 75 18.89 -0.89 19.30
C PRO A 75 17.99 0.15 19.97
N GLU A 76 16.71 -0.16 20.16
CA GLU A 76 15.86 0.57 21.11
C GLU A 76 16.50 0.43 22.50
N GLU A 77 17.34 1.39 22.89
CA GLU A 77 17.61 1.62 24.30
C GLU A 77 16.35 2.23 24.89
N SER A 78 15.71 1.44 25.76
CA SER A 78 14.53 1.81 26.50
C SER A 78 14.84 3.05 27.35
N GLU A 79 14.19 4.17 27.05
CA GLU A 79 14.15 5.32 27.95
C GLU A 79 13.32 4.95 29.18
N GLU A 80 13.99 4.39 30.20
CA GLU A 80 13.45 4.32 31.55
C GLU A 80 13.41 5.75 32.11
N GLU A 81 12.21 6.31 32.26
CA GLU A 81 11.94 7.51 33.04
C GLU A 81 12.37 7.30 34.52
N GLU A 82 13.58 7.73 34.87
CA GLU A 82 13.97 7.90 36.27
C GLU A 82 13.44 9.25 36.80
N GLN A 83 12.32 9.21 37.54
CA GLN A 83 11.92 10.28 38.44
C GLN A 83 12.95 10.45 39.57
N PRO A 84 13.49 11.66 39.84
CA PRO A 84 14.22 11.89 41.06
C PRO A 84 13.27 12.30 42.20
N LYS A 85 13.44 11.61 43.31
CA LYS A 85 12.76 11.79 44.60
C LYS A 85 13.11 13.13 45.25
N ASN A 86 12.11 13.72 45.90
CA ASN A 86 12.19 14.84 46.85
C ASN A 86 13.40 14.75 47.80
N PRO A 87 13.87 15.92 48.29
CA PRO A 87 13.91 16.06 49.74
C PRO A 87 13.30 17.37 50.26
N ASN A 88 12.57 17.16 51.35
CA ASN A 88 12.04 18.08 52.34
C ASN A 88 13.03 19.17 52.83
N ILE A 89 12.67 20.45 52.70
CA ILE A 89 13.10 21.53 53.61
C ILE A 89 11.90 22.46 53.86
N GLU A 90 11.59 22.66 55.14
CA GLU A 90 10.53 23.52 55.67
C GLU A 90 10.89 25.02 55.60
N SER A 91 9.91 25.82 55.21
CA SER A 91 9.47 27.10 55.78
C SER A 91 10.46 28.24 56.07
N ALA A 92 10.17 29.39 55.45
CA ALA A 92 9.87 30.69 56.07
C ALA A 92 10.64 31.91 55.54
N ASP A 93 9.86 33.00 55.48
CA ASP A 93 10.19 34.42 55.42
C ASP A 93 10.27 35.15 54.06
N ASN A 94 9.26 36.00 53.90
CA ASN A 94 9.10 37.12 52.99
C ASN A 94 10.30 38.09 53.08
N LEU A 95 10.69 38.67 51.94
CA LEU A 95 10.98 40.11 51.84
C LEU A 95 10.60 40.62 50.44
N ASP A 96 10.00 41.80 50.50
CA ASP A 96 9.44 42.67 49.47
C ASP A 96 10.54 43.57 48.83
N ASP A 97 10.11 44.33 47.82
CA ASP A 97 10.69 45.56 47.24
C ASP A 97 11.76 45.50 46.12
N ASP A 98 11.26 45.82 44.92
CA ASP A 98 11.51 47.05 44.11
C ASP A 98 12.82 47.29 43.34
N ASP A 99 12.59 48.03 42.23
CA ASP A 99 13.45 48.78 41.31
C ASP A 99 14.24 48.00 40.24
N ASP A 100 14.43 48.49 39.01
CA ASP A 100 13.80 49.44 38.08
C ASP A 100 14.72 49.37 36.83
N ASP A 101 14.17 49.60 35.64
CA ASP A 101 14.81 50.04 34.38
C ASP A 101 16.16 49.44 33.89
N ASP A 102 16.17 48.83 32.69
CA ASP A 102 16.54 49.56 31.45
C ASP A 102 16.44 48.64 30.21
N ASP A 103 15.77 49.16 29.19
CA ASP A 103 15.72 48.64 27.82
C ASP A 103 17.10 48.81 27.15
N GLU A 104 17.59 47.80 26.41
CA GLU A 104 18.36 48.06 25.18
C GLU A 104 18.35 46.82 24.26
N ASP A 105 17.85 47.06 23.05
CA ASP A 105 17.70 46.13 21.93
C ASP A 105 19.03 45.48 21.50
N GLU A 106 19.06 44.14 21.45
CA GLU A 106 19.96 43.40 20.56
C GLU A 106 19.15 42.38 19.74
N GLU A 107 18.63 42.84 18.60
CA GLU A 107 18.21 42.02 17.47
C GLU A 107 19.45 41.79 16.58
N ASP A 108 19.87 40.54 16.39
CA ASP A 108 20.41 39.93 15.14
C ASP A 108 21.15 38.62 15.51
N GLY A 109 20.52 37.46 15.37
CA GLY A 109 20.80 36.66 14.18
C GLY A 109 20.61 35.16 14.41
N GLU A 110 19.44 34.74 14.90
CA GLU A 110 19.00 33.35 14.77
C GLU A 110 18.63 33.10 13.30
N LYS A 111 19.62 32.69 12.50
CA LYS A 111 19.32 31.87 11.32
C LYS A 111 18.90 30.48 11.79
N ALA A 112 17.68 30.39 12.30
CA ALA A 112 16.85 29.23 12.04
C ALA A 112 16.71 29.16 10.52
N ALA A 113 17.58 28.38 9.88
CA ALA A 113 17.39 27.97 8.52
C ALA A 113 16.11 27.14 8.51
N GLN A 114 15.02 27.84 8.21
CA GLN A 114 13.77 27.39 7.63
C GLN A 114 13.79 25.89 7.30
N ASP A 115 13.04 25.13 8.09
CA ASP A 115 12.30 23.98 7.59
C ASP A 115 11.39 24.51 6.46
N ASP A 116 11.92 24.54 5.24
CA ASP A 116 11.12 24.55 4.01
C ASP A 116 10.57 23.12 3.74
N GLU A 117 10.17 22.39 4.79
CA GLU A 117 9.57 21.03 4.70
C GLU A 117 8.03 21.05 4.90
N GLU A 118 7.41 22.20 5.18
CA GLU A 118 5.97 22.27 5.47
C GLU A 118 5.06 22.48 4.23
N ASP A 119 5.61 22.69 3.03
CA ASP A 119 4.83 22.91 1.79
C ASP A 119 5.03 21.83 0.70
N GLU A 120 5.85 20.80 0.92
CA GLU A 120 6.02 19.71 -0.06
C GLU A 120 4.93 18.66 0.11
N VAL A 121 3.94 18.65 -0.80
CA VAL A 121 2.94 17.59 -0.89
C VAL A 121 3.68 16.26 -1.02
N GLY A 122 3.59 15.42 0.02
CA GLY A 122 4.29 14.14 0.04
C GLY A 122 4.02 13.32 -1.24
N ASN A 123 5.04 12.63 -1.74
CA ASN A 123 5.00 11.92 -3.03
C ASN A 123 3.76 11.01 -3.19
N LEU A 124 3.29 10.42 -2.10
CA LEU A 124 2.10 9.56 -2.08
C LEU A 124 0.79 10.34 -2.30
N GLN A 125 0.67 11.53 -1.72
CA GLN A 125 -0.49 12.42 -1.93
C GLN A 125 -0.50 12.94 -3.37
N LEU A 126 0.65 13.37 -3.88
CA LEU A 126 0.74 13.81 -5.28
C LEU A 126 0.46 12.66 -6.25
N ALA A 127 0.90 11.43 -5.93
CA ALA A 127 0.55 10.24 -6.71
C ALA A 127 -0.97 10.04 -6.78
N TRP A 128 -1.67 10.17 -5.64
CA TRP A 128 -3.12 10.07 -5.57
C TRP A 128 -3.80 11.10 -6.47
N GLU A 129 -3.40 12.38 -6.36
CA GLU A 129 -4.00 13.47 -7.13
C GLU A 129 -3.84 13.27 -8.64
N MET A 130 -2.63 12.92 -9.08
CA MET A 130 -2.34 12.69 -10.50
C MET A 130 -3.12 11.47 -11.04
N LEU A 131 -3.24 10.41 -10.25
CA LEU A 131 -4.01 9.21 -10.63
C LEU A 131 -5.52 9.46 -10.62
N GLU A 132 -6.04 10.28 -9.71
CA GLU A 132 -7.45 10.64 -9.63
C GLU A 132 -7.89 11.43 -10.87
N VAL A 133 -7.09 12.42 -11.27
CA VAL A 133 -7.32 13.18 -12.51
C VAL A 133 -7.28 12.25 -13.73
N ALA A 134 -6.28 11.36 -13.81
CA ALA A 134 -6.18 10.40 -14.90
C ALA A 134 -7.41 9.47 -14.96
N LYS A 135 -7.87 8.94 -13.82
CA LYS A 135 -9.07 8.11 -13.72
C LYS A 135 -10.30 8.84 -14.24
N VAL A 136 -10.51 10.08 -13.81
CA VAL A 136 -11.65 10.90 -14.25
C VAL A 136 -11.61 11.11 -15.76
N ILE A 137 -10.45 11.43 -16.32
CA ILE A 137 -10.27 11.62 -17.77
C ILE A 137 -10.65 10.34 -18.54
N PHE A 138 -10.08 9.19 -18.15
CA PHE A 138 -10.31 7.92 -18.84
C PHE A 138 -11.75 7.42 -18.72
N LYS A 139 -12.38 7.60 -17.55
CA LYS A 139 -13.75 7.14 -17.30
C LYS A 139 -14.81 7.88 -18.12
N ARG A 140 -14.54 9.10 -18.58
CA ARG A 140 -15.45 9.85 -19.48
C ARG A 140 -15.59 9.20 -20.85
N LYS A 141 -14.63 8.37 -21.27
CA LYS A 141 -14.63 7.72 -22.57
C LYS A 141 -15.13 6.28 -22.45
N GLU A 142 -16.00 5.90 -23.38
CA GLU A 142 -16.59 4.55 -23.43
C GLU A 142 -15.79 3.55 -24.25
N SER A 143 -14.66 3.96 -24.84
CA SER A 143 -13.82 3.03 -25.59
C SER A 143 -13.16 2.02 -24.67
N LYS A 144 -13.12 0.76 -25.09
CA LYS A 144 -12.52 -0.35 -24.36
C LYS A 144 -11.12 -0.03 -23.80
N ASP A 145 -10.25 0.55 -24.62
CA ASP A 145 -8.86 0.83 -24.22
C ASP A 145 -8.80 1.87 -23.10
N GLU A 146 -9.62 2.91 -23.16
CA GLU A 146 -9.70 3.95 -22.12
C GLU A 146 -10.35 3.42 -20.84
N GLN A 147 -11.38 2.57 -20.94
CA GLN A 147 -11.96 1.90 -19.77
C GLN A 147 -10.94 0.97 -19.08
N LEU A 148 -10.06 0.33 -19.85
CA LEU A 148 -8.94 -0.44 -19.30
C LEU A 148 -7.87 0.45 -18.68
N MET A 149 -7.62 1.65 -19.22
CA MET A 149 -6.74 2.64 -18.59
C MET A 149 -7.35 3.18 -17.29
N ALA A 150 -8.66 3.40 -17.25
CA ALA A 150 -9.39 3.75 -16.02
C ALA A 150 -9.24 2.63 -14.98
N ALA A 151 -9.37 1.36 -15.37
CA ALA A 151 -9.15 0.22 -14.48
C ALA A 151 -7.70 0.20 -13.93
N GLN A 152 -6.70 0.49 -14.76
CA GLN A 152 -5.31 0.60 -14.29
C GLN A 152 -5.09 1.78 -13.34
N ALA A 153 -5.80 2.90 -13.54
CA ALA A 153 -5.76 4.03 -12.62
C ALA A 153 -6.38 3.65 -11.27
N TYR A 154 -7.52 2.97 -11.25
CA TYR A 154 -8.12 2.41 -10.04
C TYR A 154 -7.18 1.43 -9.31
N LEU A 155 -6.50 0.54 -10.05
CA LEU A 155 -5.51 -0.38 -9.46
C LEU A 155 -4.41 0.41 -8.72
N LYS A 156 -3.87 1.46 -9.37
CA LYS A 156 -2.80 2.26 -8.75
C LYS A 156 -3.29 3.15 -7.62
N LEU A 157 -4.52 3.65 -7.66
CA LEU A 157 -5.15 4.36 -6.52
C LEU A 157 -5.36 3.43 -5.31
N GLY A 158 -5.76 2.18 -5.56
CA GLY A 158 -5.86 1.17 -4.51
C GLY A 158 -4.50 0.86 -3.87
N GLU A 159 -3.44 0.78 -4.69
CA GLU A 159 -2.07 0.64 -4.21
C GLU A 159 -1.60 1.85 -3.38
N VAL A 160 -1.88 3.07 -3.83
CA VAL A 160 -1.61 4.30 -3.05
C VAL A 160 -2.32 4.25 -1.70
N SER A 161 -3.61 3.93 -1.70
CA SER A 161 -4.41 3.84 -0.47
C SER A 161 -3.91 2.75 0.49
N ALA A 162 -3.47 1.61 -0.03
CA ALA A 162 -2.90 0.53 0.76
C ALA A 162 -1.55 0.93 1.37
N GLU A 163 -0.70 1.66 0.62
CA GLU A 163 0.57 2.20 1.09
C GLU A 163 0.36 3.25 2.20
N SER A 164 -0.70 4.07 2.10
CA SER A 164 -1.10 5.00 3.17
C SER A 164 -1.75 4.32 4.39
N GLY A 165 -1.92 2.98 4.38
CA GLY A 165 -2.61 2.24 5.43
C GLY A 165 -4.14 2.32 5.40
N ASN A 166 -4.73 2.99 4.40
CA ASN A 166 -6.18 3.10 4.22
C ASN A 166 -6.74 1.89 3.44
N TYR A 167 -6.68 0.71 4.07
CA TYR A 167 -7.13 -0.55 3.47
C TYR A 167 -8.62 -0.59 3.05
N PRO A 168 -9.58 0.03 3.78
CA PRO A 168 -10.97 0.06 3.33
C PRO A 168 -11.16 0.78 1.99
N GLN A 169 -10.49 1.93 1.80
CA GLN A 169 -10.54 2.66 0.53
C GLN A 169 -9.84 1.86 -0.57
N ALA A 170 -8.67 1.27 -0.27
CA ALA A 170 -7.96 0.42 -1.20
C ALA A 170 -8.83 -0.73 -1.75
N LEU A 171 -9.61 -1.39 -0.89
CA LEU A 171 -10.53 -2.44 -1.30
C LEU A 171 -11.61 -1.94 -2.27
N VAL A 172 -12.17 -0.75 -2.04
CA VAL A 172 -13.17 -0.16 -2.94
C VAL A 172 -12.54 0.09 -4.32
N ASP A 173 -11.36 0.71 -4.36
CA ASP A 173 -10.67 1.00 -5.62
C ASP A 173 -10.27 -0.28 -6.38
N PHE A 174 -9.80 -1.32 -5.66
CA PHE A 174 -9.50 -2.62 -6.27
C PHE A 174 -10.75 -3.36 -6.77
N GLN A 175 -11.89 -3.24 -6.07
CA GLN A 175 -13.15 -3.83 -6.52
C GLN A 175 -13.70 -3.12 -7.75
N ASP A 176 -13.63 -1.79 -7.81
CA ASP A 176 -13.98 -1.00 -8.99
C ASP A 176 -13.09 -1.35 -10.19
N CYS A 177 -11.78 -1.52 -9.95
CA CYS A 177 -10.84 -2.03 -10.94
C CYS A 177 -11.27 -3.42 -11.47
N LEU A 178 -11.54 -4.37 -10.58
CA LEU A 178 -11.94 -5.72 -10.94
C LEU A 178 -13.25 -5.73 -11.75
N ALA A 179 -14.22 -4.89 -11.38
CA ALA A 179 -15.48 -4.76 -12.11
C ALA A 179 -15.26 -4.33 -13.56
N LEU A 180 -14.42 -3.31 -13.80
CA LEU A 180 -14.07 -2.86 -15.15
C LEU A 180 -13.23 -3.89 -15.92
N GLN A 181 -12.35 -4.62 -15.24
CA GLN A 181 -11.57 -5.66 -15.89
C GLN A 181 -12.46 -6.82 -16.36
N LEU A 182 -13.42 -7.25 -15.54
CA LEU A 182 -14.33 -8.35 -15.89
C LEU A 182 -15.25 -8.02 -17.09
N THR A 183 -15.55 -6.74 -17.35
CA THR A 183 -16.36 -6.34 -18.50
C THR A 183 -15.59 -6.36 -19.82
N HIS A 184 -14.27 -6.18 -19.80
CA HIS A 184 -13.47 -5.96 -21.02
C HIS A 184 -12.36 -6.99 -21.28
N LEU A 185 -11.90 -7.69 -20.24
CA LEU A 185 -10.79 -8.64 -20.33
C LEU A 185 -11.28 -10.09 -20.42
N PRO A 186 -10.53 -10.95 -21.11
CA PRO A 186 -10.79 -12.37 -21.09
C PRO A 186 -10.55 -12.95 -19.68
N PRO A 187 -11.17 -14.08 -19.33
CA PRO A 187 -11.10 -14.67 -17.98
C PRO A 187 -9.70 -15.16 -17.59
N HIS A 188 -8.82 -15.37 -18.57
CA HIS A 188 -7.42 -15.77 -18.36
C HIS A 188 -6.47 -14.55 -18.36
N SER A 189 -6.99 -13.34 -18.26
CA SER A 189 -6.16 -12.14 -18.26
C SER A 189 -5.32 -12.05 -16.99
N ARG A 190 -4.03 -11.82 -17.16
CA ARG A 190 -3.09 -11.66 -16.05
C ARG A 190 -3.43 -10.48 -15.13
N LEU A 191 -4.02 -9.42 -15.68
CA LEU A 191 -4.47 -8.25 -14.89
C LEU A 191 -5.55 -8.63 -13.87
N LEU A 192 -6.39 -9.64 -14.17
CA LEU A 192 -7.38 -10.15 -13.21
C LEU A 192 -6.67 -10.86 -12.05
N ALA A 193 -5.63 -11.64 -12.35
CA ALA A 193 -4.85 -12.33 -11.31
C ALA A 193 -4.13 -11.33 -10.38
N GLU A 194 -3.53 -10.29 -10.95
CA GLU A 194 -2.89 -9.18 -10.22
C GLU A 194 -3.91 -8.48 -9.29
N THR A 195 -5.07 -8.12 -9.81
CA THR A 195 -6.11 -7.44 -9.02
C THR A 195 -6.65 -8.32 -7.90
N HIS A 196 -6.89 -9.61 -8.15
CA HIS A 196 -7.28 -10.56 -7.10
C HIS A 196 -6.19 -10.71 -6.03
N TYR A 197 -4.92 -10.69 -6.42
CA TYR A 197 -3.80 -10.75 -5.48
C TYR A 197 -3.77 -9.52 -4.56
N HIS A 198 -3.89 -8.30 -5.12
CA HIS A 198 -3.95 -7.08 -4.31
C HIS A 198 -5.12 -7.09 -3.33
N ILE A 199 -6.33 -7.45 -3.77
CA ILE A 199 -7.50 -7.56 -2.87
C ILE A 199 -7.23 -8.56 -1.74
N ALA A 200 -6.62 -9.71 -2.04
CA ALA A 200 -6.31 -10.72 -1.05
C ALA A 200 -5.29 -10.22 -0.02
N THR A 201 -4.23 -9.55 -0.48
CA THR A 201 -3.22 -8.96 0.40
C THR A 201 -3.82 -7.87 1.29
N THR A 202 -4.68 -7.00 0.75
CA THR A 202 -5.41 -5.99 1.55
C THR A 202 -6.31 -6.64 2.61
N PHE A 203 -7.02 -7.72 2.28
CA PHE A 203 -7.81 -8.46 3.27
C PHE A 203 -6.93 -9.10 4.35
N CYS A 204 -5.72 -9.56 4.03
CA CYS A 204 -4.77 -10.04 5.03
C CYS A 204 -4.39 -8.94 6.02
N TYR A 205 -4.08 -7.72 5.55
CA TYR A 205 -3.77 -6.58 6.42
C TYR A 205 -4.95 -6.19 7.32
N MET A 206 -6.19 -6.38 6.85
CA MET A 206 -7.39 -6.17 7.65
C MET A 206 -7.75 -7.34 8.59
N GLY A 207 -6.98 -8.44 8.58
CA GLY A 207 -7.27 -9.64 9.37
C GLY A 207 -8.46 -10.48 8.86
N HIS A 208 -9.00 -10.18 7.68
CA HIS A 208 -10.12 -10.88 7.06
C HIS A 208 -9.62 -12.09 6.23
N TYR A 209 -8.97 -13.05 6.90
CA TYR A 209 -8.28 -14.16 6.25
C TYR A 209 -9.16 -15.07 5.38
N SER A 210 -10.44 -15.25 5.73
CA SER A 210 -11.37 -16.05 4.92
C SER A 210 -11.58 -15.47 3.51
N HIS A 211 -11.79 -14.15 3.44
CA HIS A 211 -11.91 -13.43 2.17
C HIS A 211 -10.58 -13.39 1.42
N ALA A 212 -9.47 -13.19 2.12
CA ALA A 212 -8.13 -13.23 1.52
C ALA A 212 -7.86 -14.58 0.81
N ILE A 213 -8.13 -15.70 1.47
CA ILE A 213 -7.96 -17.04 0.90
C ILE A 213 -8.84 -17.22 -0.35
N GLN A 214 -10.07 -16.72 -0.36
CA GLN A 214 -10.95 -16.80 -1.53
C GLN A 214 -10.36 -16.02 -2.73
N HIS A 215 -9.84 -14.81 -2.50
CA HIS A 215 -9.25 -14.00 -3.55
C HIS A 215 -7.92 -14.56 -4.05
N TYR A 216 -7.05 -15.08 -3.18
CA TYR A 216 -5.82 -15.78 -3.62
C TYR A 216 -6.13 -17.01 -4.47
N ASN A 217 -7.10 -17.84 -4.08
CA ASN A 217 -7.52 -18.98 -4.90
C ASN A 217 -8.10 -18.54 -6.26
N SER A 218 -8.78 -17.39 -6.29
CA SER A 218 -9.28 -16.81 -7.55
C SER A 218 -8.12 -16.37 -8.45
N SER A 219 -7.09 -15.73 -7.88
CA SER A 219 -5.85 -15.38 -8.59
C SER A 219 -5.13 -16.62 -9.16
N ILE A 220 -4.95 -17.66 -8.33
CA ILE A 220 -4.38 -18.95 -8.74
C ILE A 220 -5.17 -19.54 -9.92
N LYS A 221 -6.49 -19.56 -9.83
CA LYS A 221 -7.35 -20.11 -10.90
C LYS A 221 -7.20 -19.35 -12.22
N VAL A 222 -7.08 -18.02 -12.18
CA VAL A 222 -6.84 -17.20 -13.38
C VAL A 222 -5.48 -17.56 -14.01
N ILE A 223 -4.43 -17.69 -13.19
CA ILE A 223 -3.09 -18.09 -13.66
C ILE A 223 -3.09 -19.51 -14.24
N GLU A 224 -3.73 -20.47 -13.57
CA GLU A 224 -3.87 -21.85 -14.08
C GLU A 224 -4.61 -21.88 -15.42
N THR A 225 -5.66 -21.05 -15.59
CA THR A 225 -6.38 -20.93 -16.87
C THR A 225 -5.50 -20.31 -17.96
N ARG A 226 -4.66 -19.33 -17.62
CA ARG A 226 -3.69 -18.72 -18.54
C ARG A 226 -2.62 -19.72 -18.96
N LEU A 227 -2.08 -20.49 -18.02
CA LEU A 227 -1.09 -21.54 -18.28
C LEU A 227 -1.65 -22.62 -19.23
N ALA A 228 -2.88 -23.07 -19.01
CA ALA A 228 -3.53 -24.03 -19.91
C ALA A 228 -3.65 -23.49 -21.34
N MET A 229 -4.07 -22.23 -21.49
CA MET A 229 -4.17 -21.58 -22.80
C MET A 229 -2.80 -21.40 -23.47
N LEU A 230 -1.76 -21.01 -22.73
CA LEU A 230 -0.38 -20.90 -23.24
C LEU A 230 0.15 -22.27 -23.69
N GLN A 231 -0.13 -23.33 -22.94
CA GLN A 231 0.25 -24.68 -23.29
C GLN A 231 -0.39 -25.13 -24.61
N GLU A 232 -1.69 -24.88 -24.80
CA GLU A 232 -2.39 -25.17 -26.06
C GLU A 232 -1.76 -24.43 -27.25
N ILE A 233 -1.38 -23.16 -27.08
CA ILE A 233 -0.70 -22.37 -28.13
C ILE A 233 0.66 -22.98 -28.47
N ILE A 234 1.42 -23.42 -27.47
CA ILE A 234 2.74 -24.02 -27.67
C ILE A 234 2.64 -25.39 -28.34
N ASP A 235 1.67 -26.20 -27.94
CA ASP A 235 1.43 -27.52 -28.54
C ASP A 235 0.99 -27.37 -30.00
N ALA A 236 0.15 -26.37 -30.31
CA ALA A 236 -0.27 -26.06 -31.67
C ALA A 236 0.85 -25.47 -32.55
N ALA A 237 1.91 -24.90 -31.94
CA ALA A 237 2.97 -24.20 -32.66
C ALA A 237 4.04 -25.12 -33.28
N GLU A 238 3.89 -26.46 -33.26
CA GLU A 238 4.76 -27.51 -33.85
C GLU A 238 6.04 -27.00 -34.56
N GLY A 239 7.01 -26.48 -33.80
CA GLY A 239 8.20 -25.83 -34.37
C GLY A 239 8.99 -24.97 -33.38
N ALA A 240 10.32 -24.98 -33.49
CA ALA A 240 11.25 -24.53 -32.45
C ALA A 240 11.27 -23.00 -32.16
N ASP A 241 10.63 -22.17 -32.99
CA ASP A 241 10.81 -20.69 -32.92
C ASP A 241 9.50 -19.90 -32.80
N GLY A 242 8.32 -20.55 -32.91
CA GLY A 242 7.01 -19.88 -32.98
C GLY A 242 6.36 -19.50 -31.64
N ALA A 243 6.97 -19.87 -30.50
CA ALA A 243 6.34 -19.69 -29.19
C ALA A 243 7.36 -19.35 -28.07
N THR A 244 8.44 -18.64 -28.40
CA THR A 244 9.49 -18.31 -27.42
C THR A 244 9.00 -17.36 -26.34
N GLU A 245 8.10 -16.45 -26.67
CA GLU A 245 7.53 -15.48 -25.72
C GLU A 245 6.46 -16.12 -24.82
N GLU A 246 5.63 -17.00 -25.37
CA GLU A 246 4.64 -17.79 -24.62
C GLU A 246 5.32 -18.77 -23.66
N LYS A 247 6.46 -19.36 -24.06
CA LYS A 247 7.27 -20.20 -23.17
C LYS A 247 7.87 -19.41 -22.01
N LYS A 248 8.41 -18.22 -22.28
CA LYS A 248 8.91 -17.32 -21.22
C LYS A 248 7.78 -16.92 -20.26
N GLU A 249 6.63 -16.53 -20.79
CA GLU A 249 5.47 -16.17 -19.97
C GLU A 249 5.02 -17.37 -19.10
N MET A 250 4.97 -18.57 -19.68
CA MET A 250 4.62 -19.78 -18.92
C MET A 250 5.62 -20.08 -17.80
N GLU A 251 6.91 -19.89 -18.05
CA GLU A 251 7.96 -20.07 -17.04
C GLU A 251 7.82 -19.06 -15.90
N GLU A 252 7.60 -17.77 -16.21
CA GLU A 252 7.34 -16.73 -15.19
C GLU A 252 6.11 -17.06 -14.33
N LEU A 253 5.01 -17.49 -14.95
CA LEU A 253 3.77 -17.83 -14.23
C LEU A 253 3.92 -19.10 -13.38
N ASN A 254 4.71 -20.07 -13.83
CA ASN A 254 5.04 -21.27 -13.05
C ASN A 254 5.92 -20.95 -11.83
N GLN A 255 6.80 -19.95 -11.94
CA GLN A 255 7.59 -19.45 -10.81
C GLN A 255 6.75 -18.68 -9.79
N LEU A 256 5.71 -17.95 -10.25
CA LEU A 256 4.85 -17.15 -9.38
C LEU A 256 3.81 -17.97 -8.59
N LEU A 257 3.32 -19.08 -9.16
CA LEU A 257 2.27 -19.89 -8.53
C LEU A 257 2.63 -20.42 -7.13
N PRO A 258 3.85 -20.94 -6.87
CA PRO A 258 4.30 -21.32 -5.54
C PRO A 258 4.17 -20.18 -4.52
N ASP A 259 4.59 -18.97 -4.88
CA ASP A 259 4.56 -17.81 -3.99
C ASP A 259 3.12 -17.45 -3.59
N ILE A 260 2.17 -17.45 -4.55
CA ILE A 260 0.76 -17.19 -4.23
C ILE A 260 0.17 -18.33 -3.38
N ARG A 261 0.58 -19.58 -3.61
CA ARG A 261 0.16 -20.73 -2.78
C ARG A 261 0.71 -20.64 -1.36
N GLU A 262 1.93 -20.15 -1.19
CA GLU A 262 2.53 -19.89 0.12
C GLU A 262 1.71 -18.82 0.86
N ARG A 263 1.35 -17.71 0.21
CA ARG A 263 0.46 -16.70 0.81
C ARG A 263 -0.89 -17.25 1.27
N VAL A 264 -1.43 -18.27 0.57
CA VAL A 264 -2.64 -18.98 1.02
C VAL A 264 -2.40 -19.80 2.29
N VAL A 265 -1.24 -20.45 2.38
CA VAL A 265 -0.85 -21.21 3.57
C VAL A 265 -0.68 -20.27 4.75
N ASP A 266 0.02 -19.15 4.57
CA ASP A 266 0.22 -18.12 5.60
C ASP A 266 -1.12 -17.59 6.10
N ALA A 267 -2.02 -17.18 5.20
CA ALA A 267 -3.34 -16.69 5.57
C ALA A 267 -4.17 -17.74 6.33
N LYS A 268 -4.04 -19.03 5.98
CA LYS A 268 -4.68 -20.13 6.72
C LYS A 268 -4.10 -20.31 8.11
N GLU A 269 -2.79 -20.17 8.26
CA GLU A 269 -2.12 -20.25 9.55
C GLU A 269 -2.51 -19.07 10.44
N SER A 270 -2.45 -17.83 9.93
CA SER A 270 -2.91 -16.64 10.66
C SER A 270 -4.36 -16.77 11.10
N MET A 271 -5.24 -17.33 10.26
CA MET A 271 -6.63 -17.61 10.62
C MET A 271 -6.76 -18.62 11.77
N ARG A 272 -5.97 -19.70 11.76
CA ARG A 272 -5.97 -20.71 12.84
C ARG A 272 -5.46 -20.10 14.14
N THR A 273 -4.37 -19.34 14.09
CA THR A 273 -3.78 -18.68 15.25
C THR A 273 -4.76 -17.68 15.87
N ALA A 274 -5.42 -16.86 15.05
CA ALA A 274 -6.45 -15.93 15.51
C ALA A 274 -7.65 -16.65 16.17
N SER A 275 -8.09 -17.78 15.60
CA SER A 275 -9.16 -18.60 16.19
C SER A 275 -8.73 -19.25 17.50
N ALA A 276 -7.51 -19.78 17.59
CA ALA A 276 -6.98 -20.40 18.80
C ALA A 276 -6.84 -19.39 19.94
N ALA A 277 -6.32 -18.19 19.65
CA ALA A 277 -6.23 -17.08 20.60
C ALA A 277 -7.62 -16.68 21.12
N SER A 278 -8.61 -16.57 20.23
CA SER A 278 -10.00 -16.26 20.61
C SER A 278 -10.61 -17.32 21.53
N GLN A 279 -10.36 -18.61 21.26
CA GLN A 279 -10.85 -19.71 22.10
C GLN A 279 -10.17 -19.72 23.49
N ALA A 280 -8.87 -19.46 23.55
CA ALA A 280 -8.13 -19.36 24.81
C ALA A 280 -8.70 -18.24 25.70
N ILE A 281 -8.97 -17.07 25.13
CA ILE A 281 -9.60 -15.94 25.84
C ILE A 281 -10.98 -16.32 26.39
N GLN A 282 -11.80 -17.01 25.59
CA GLN A 282 -13.13 -17.47 26.02
C GLN A 282 -13.05 -18.49 27.17
N GLN A 283 -12.06 -19.39 27.17
CA GLN A 283 -11.88 -20.37 28.26
C GLN A 283 -11.44 -19.71 29.57
N THR A 284 -10.55 -18.71 29.50
CA THR A 284 -10.13 -17.96 30.71
C THR A 284 -11.27 -17.14 31.30
N LEU A 285 -12.09 -16.48 30.46
CA LEU A 285 -13.23 -15.68 30.92
C LEU A 285 -14.43 -16.54 31.35
N GLY A 286 -14.68 -17.66 30.68
CA GLY A 286 -15.78 -18.58 30.98
C GLY A 286 -15.60 -19.34 32.30
N ASN A 287 -14.36 -19.70 32.65
CA ASN A 287 -14.06 -20.40 33.89
C ASN A 287 -14.17 -19.51 35.16
N ALA A 288 -14.21 -18.18 35.01
CA ALA A 288 -14.44 -17.27 36.13
C ALA A 288 -15.90 -17.26 36.63
N SER A 289 -16.87 -17.73 35.82
CA SER A 289 -18.31 -17.65 36.15
C SER A 289 -18.93 -18.90 36.77
N THR A 290 -18.21 -20.03 36.87
CA THR A 290 -18.78 -21.28 37.42
C THR A 290 -18.34 -21.67 38.84
N SER A 291 -17.51 -20.86 39.49
CA SER A 291 -17.10 -21.11 40.89
C SER A 291 -18.04 -20.40 41.89
N SER A 292 -19.32 -20.76 41.88
CA SER A 292 -20.26 -20.46 42.97
C SER A 292 -20.95 -21.74 43.45
N THR A 293 -20.17 -22.63 44.07
CA THR A 293 -20.69 -23.67 44.97
C THR A 293 -19.78 -23.73 46.20
N LEU A 294 -20.06 -22.89 47.19
CA LEU A 294 -19.54 -23.05 48.55
C LEU A 294 -20.62 -23.76 49.40
N PRO A 295 -20.32 -24.85 50.11
CA PRO A 295 -21.02 -25.15 51.35
C PRO A 295 -20.45 -24.24 52.44
N CYS A 296 -21.27 -23.32 52.95
CA CYS A 296 -20.92 -22.53 54.11
C CYS A 296 -20.97 -23.39 55.38
N GLU A 297 -19.83 -23.52 56.08
CA GLU A 297 -19.82 -23.77 57.52
C GLU A 297 -19.22 -22.57 58.26
N ASN A 298 -19.93 -22.15 59.30
CA ASN A 298 -19.75 -20.96 60.11
C ASN A 298 -18.44 -20.96 60.93
N GLY A 299 -17.82 -19.78 61.09
CA GLY A 299 -16.68 -19.63 61.99
C GLY A 299 -16.08 -18.23 62.24
N GLY A 300 -16.88 -17.16 62.35
CA GLY A 300 -16.51 -15.96 63.14
C GLY A 300 -15.59 -14.89 62.50
N PRO A 301 -15.53 -13.66 63.07
CA PRO A 301 -15.88 -12.44 62.32
C PRO A 301 -14.75 -11.41 62.21
N SER A 302 -14.79 -10.55 61.18
CA SER A 302 -14.43 -9.12 61.27
C SER A 302 -14.83 -8.32 60.00
N SER A 303 -15.89 -7.53 60.15
CA SER A 303 -16.15 -6.16 59.65
C SER A 303 -15.49 -5.62 58.36
N SER A 304 -16.27 -5.65 57.28
CA SER A 304 -16.67 -4.57 56.33
C SER A 304 -15.89 -3.24 56.20
N SER A 305 -15.48 -2.90 54.97
CA SER A 305 -16.12 -1.91 54.05
C SER A 305 -15.22 -1.71 52.80
N ALA A 306 -15.56 -2.27 51.64
CA ALA A 306 -16.30 -1.68 50.53
C ALA A 306 -15.60 -0.48 49.85
N PHE A 307 -15.11 -0.66 48.62
CA PHE A 307 -15.48 0.10 47.41
C PHE A 307 -14.95 -0.64 46.17
N ALA A 308 -15.83 -0.84 45.19
CA ALA A 308 -15.54 -1.44 43.89
C ALA A 308 -15.59 -0.36 42.80
N ALA A 309 -14.64 -0.39 41.88
CA ALA A 309 -14.69 0.26 40.57
C ALA A 309 -13.74 -0.49 39.60
N PRO A 310 -14.01 -0.49 38.27
CA PRO A 310 -13.54 -1.51 37.34
C PRO A 310 -12.13 -1.20 36.82
N SER A 311 -11.26 -2.22 36.81
CA SER A 311 -9.93 -2.09 36.20
C SER A 311 -10.04 -2.38 34.70
N GLN A 312 -9.89 -1.34 33.89
CA GLN A 312 -9.61 -1.46 32.46
C GLN A 312 -8.17 -1.97 32.31
N ILE A 313 -8.01 -3.16 31.72
CA ILE A 313 -6.70 -3.65 31.29
C ILE A 313 -6.52 -3.21 29.84
N PRO A 314 -5.44 -2.48 29.50
CA PRO A 314 -5.16 -2.12 28.12
C PRO A 314 -4.74 -3.37 27.35
N VAL A 315 -5.45 -3.66 26.26
CA VAL A 315 -5.04 -4.63 25.24
C VAL A 315 -3.79 -4.10 24.55
N LYS A 316 -2.63 -4.67 24.89
CA LYS A 316 -1.40 -4.49 24.13
C LYS A 316 -1.51 -5.35 22.86
N ALA A 317 -1.48 -4.70 21.70
CA ALA A 317 -1.41 -5.37 20.41
C ALA A 317 -0.18 -6.30 20.38
N CYS A 318 -0.36 -7.52 19.90
CA CYS A 318 0.75 -8.43 19.69
C CYS A 318 1.50 -8.02 18.42
N ASP A 319 2.64 -7.36 18.61
CA ASP A 319 3.69 -7.27 17.61
C ASP A 319 4.19 -8.68 17.28
N GLY A 320 3.78 -9.16 16.11
CA GLY A 320 4.26 -10.38 15.49
C GLY A 320 4.81 -10.06 14.11
N ALA A 321 5.74 -9.11 14.03
CA ALA A 321 6.51 -8.86 12.82
C ALA A 321 7.52 -10.00 12.63
N SER A 322 7.14 -11.01 11.86
CA SER A 322 8.11 -11.88 11.21
C SER A 322 8.48 -11.21 9.89
N SER A 323 9.67 -10.59 9.88
CA SER A 323 10.33 -10.08 8.69
C SER A 323 10.58 -11.23 7.72
N SER A 324 9.66 -11.40 6.77
CA SER A 324 9.99 -11.91 5.45
C SER A 324 9.79 -10.75 4.50
N LYS A 325 10.82 -10.46 3.69
CA LYS A 325 10.74 -9.49 2.59
C LYS A 325 9.55 -9.88 1.70
N ALA A 326 8.40 -9.25 1.95
CA ALA A 326 7.25 -9.39 1.10
C ALA A 326 7.62 -8.73 -0.23
N VAL A 327 7.84 -9.54 -1.25
CA VAL A 327 7.78 -9.08 -2.64
C VAL A 327 6.31 -8.70 -2.87
N SER A 328 5.97 -7.46 -2.50
CA SER A 328 4.65 -6.86 -2.70
C SER A 328 4.45 -6.46 -4.16
N ASP A 329 5.53 -6.42 -4.94
CA ASP A 329 5.50 -6.01 -6.32
C ASP A 329 5.63 -7.20 -7.27
N ILE A 330 4.49 -7.70 -7.75
CA ILE A 330 4.42 -8.59 -8.92
C ILE A 330 4.17 -7.79 -10.22
N SER A 331 4.08 -6.44 -10.15
CA SER A 331 3.74 -5.57 -11.28
C SER A 331 4.77 -5.62 -12.39
N HIS A 332 6.05 -5.82 -12.05
CA HIS A 332 7.17 -5.85 -13.01
C HIS A 332 7.08 -7.04 -13.99
N LEU A 333 6.41 -8.12 -13.61
CA LEU A 333 6.21 -9.25 -14.50
C LEU A 333 4.94 -9.08 -15.37
N VAL A 334 3.90 -8.33 -14.93
CA VAL A 334 2.56 -8.30 -15.59
C VAL A 334 2.49 -7.41 -16.84
N ARG A 335 3.43 -6.48 -17.02
CA ARG A 335 3.34 -5.49 -18.11
C ARG A 335 4.29 -5.82 -19.26
N LYS A 336 3.85 -6.72 -20.16
CA LYS A 336 4.33 -6.70 -21.54
C LYS A 336 3.27 -6.06 -22.45
N LYS A 337 3.61 -4.89 -22.98
CA LYS A 337 2.77 -4.08 -23.88
C LYS A 337 2.46 -4.87 -25.16
N PRO A 338 1.22 -4.92 -25.68
CA PRO A 338 0.97 -5.52 -26.98
C PRO A 338 1.66 -4.70 -28.08
N ALA A 339 2.41 -5.37 -28.94
CA ALA A 339 3.02 -4.75 -30.11
C ALA A 339 1.91 -4.32 -31.08
N THR A 340 1.66 -3.02 -31.19
CA THR A 340 0.85 -2.45 -32.26
C THR A 340 1.59 -2.68 -33.59
N GLN A 341 1.10 -3.63 -34.38
CA GLN A 341 1.54 -3.82 -35.77
C GLN A 341 1.13 -2.59 -36.59
N SER A 342 2.12 -1.77 -36.95
CA SER A 342 1.96 -0.74 -37.98
C SER A 342 1.96 -1.41 -39.35
N ALA A 343 0.78 -1.69 -39.91
CA ALA A 343 0.65 -2.08 -41.31
C ALA A 343 0.90 -0.85 -42.20
N SER A 344 2.05 -0.83 -42.85
CA SER A 344 2.38 0.06 -43.97
C SER A 344 1.42 -0.19 -45.14
N VAL A 345 0.60 0.79 -45.48
CA VAL A 345 -0.12 0.80 -46.76
C VAL A 345 0.80 1.45 -47.79
N ASP A 346 1.38 0.60 -48.62
CA ASP A 346 2.11 0.94 -49.84
C ASP A 346 1.12 1.60 -50.82
N SER A 347 1.37 2.86 -51.20
CA SER A 347 0.58 3.58 -52.20
C SER A 347 1.38 3.68 -53.49
N SER A 348 1.18 2.70 -54.37
CA SER A 348 1.45 2.83 -55.80
C SER A 348 0.13 3.13 -56.53
N ALA A 349 -0.04 4.39 -56.96
CA ALA A 349 -0.81 4.81 -58.12
C ALA A 349 -0.47 6.27 -58.47
#